data_AF-A0A519Z2G5-F1
#
_entry.id   AF-A0A519Z2G5-F1
#
_cell.length_a   1.000
_cell.length_b   1.000
_cell.length_c   1.000
_cell.angle_alpha   90.00
_cell.angle_beta   90.00
_cell.angle_gamma   90.00
#
_symmetry.space_group_name_H-M   'P 1'
#
loop_
_entity.id
_entity.type
_entity.pdbx_description
1 polymer ?
#
loop_
_entity_poly.entity_id
_entity_poly.type
_entity_poly.pdbx_seq_one_letter_code
_entity_poly.pdbx_strand_id
1 'polypeptide(L)'
;MTSANYELSAHLERIYFSGDVSMPGQSGHHLALIDVGQVSGLAQRLQRLPLPASWCLYEDTFAHNAKALSPLLIELSPEFGQALTTVGQLDELCSHLPILSVIHTPWPPAQWLRHLQTLLRIEMDGVEYLWRLADTQMLQATASVLNEEQQGMVFGPCHAWWIVSADGSLKNLACPTAPYRMPSQTLRLDAHQERRLLQATAPHALASQLRSMDMDFQTKLSHAEQSRFAMDCIAKAREEFIDEDSELVSWAWSAWQKAQIDIPQAPSH
;
A
#
# COMPACT_ATOMS: atom_id res chain seq x y z
N MET A 1 21.80 -5.27 -15.95
CA MET A 1 20.32 -5.29 -15.97
C MET A 1 19.87 -3.96 -15.43
N THR A 2 19.16 -3.17 -16.22
CA THR A 2 18.51 -1.94 -15.72
C THR A 2 17.42 -2.39 -14.76
N SER A 3 17.63 -2.19 -13.45
CA SER A 3 16.56 -2.34 -12.46
C SER A 3 15.38 -1.51 -12.95
N ALA A 4 14.25 -2.18 -13.22
CA ALA A 4 13.04 -1.47 -13.61
C ALA A 4 12.62 -0.65 -12.38
N ASN A 5 12.88 0.64 -12.42
CA ASN A 5 12.31 1.55 -11.45
C ASN A 5 10.79 1.45 -11.60
N TYR A 6 10.12 1.22 -10.48
CA TYR A 6 8.68 1.26 -10.40
C TYR A 6 8.24 2.71 -10.65
N GLU A 7 7.26 2.94 -11.53
CA GLU A 7 6.73 4.27 -11.80
C GLU A 7 5.20 4.19 -11.81
N LEU A 8 4.55 4.62 -10.72
CA LEU A 8 3.09 4.78 -10.71
C LEU A 8 2.67 5.74 -11.82
N SER A 9 3.49 6.76 -12.06
CA SER A 9 3.30 7.76 -13.10
C SER A 9 3.14 7.15 -14.49
N ALA A 10 3.97 6.16 -14.84
CA ALA A 10 3.87 5.42 -16.11
C ALA A 10 2.56 4.62 -16.22
N HIS A 11 1.91 4.34 -15.09
CA HIS A 11 0.62 3.67 -15.03
C HIS A 11 -0.57 4.62 -14.92
N LEU A 12 -0.36 5.91 -14.64
CA LEU A 12 -1.47 6.87 -14.51
C LEU A 12 -2.21 7.12 -15.81
N GLU A 13 -1.50 7.09 -16.95
CA GLU A 13 -2.17 7.12 -18.24
C GLU A 13 -3.14 5.93 -18.36
N ARG A 14 -2.78 4.75 -17.86
CA ARG A 14 -3.72 3.63 -17.82
C ARG A 14 -4.82 3.85 -16.79
N ILE A 15 -4.55 4.39 -15.62
CA ILE A 15 -5.58 4.67 -14.59
C ILE A 15 -6.65 5.62 -15.12
N TYR A 16 -6.25 6.64 -15.87
CA TYR A 16 -7.15 7.67 -16.40
C TYR A 16 -7.70 7.38 -17.80
N PHE A 17 -6.92 6.70 -18.67
CA PHE A 17 -7.31 6.37 -20.06
C PHE A 17 -7.66 4.90 -20.28
N SER A 18 -7.62 4.01 -19.28
CA SER A 18 -8.32 2.73 -19.39
C SER A 18 -9.80 3.03 -19.50
N GLY A 19 -10.25 3.23 -20.73
CA GLY A 19 -11.61 3.62 -21.12
C GLY A 19 -12.69 2.60 -20.76
N ASP A 20 -12.38 1.64 -19.89
CA ASP A 20 -13.38 0.82 -19.17
C ASP A 20 -14.01 1.58 -17.99
N VAL A 21 -13.43 2.70 -17.54
CA VAL A 21 -14.07 3.63 -16.58
C VAL A 21 -14.75 4.81 -17.29
N SER A 22 -14.62 4.89 -18.62
CA SER A 22 -15.45 5.77 -19.44
C SER A 22 -16.83 5.13 -19.66
N MET A 23 -17.65 5.09 -18.61
CA MET A 23 -19.06 5.37 -18.84
C MET A 23 -19.16 6.90 -18.96
N PRO A 24 -19.29 7.46 -20.17
CA PRO A 24 -19.43 8.91 -20.35
C PRO A 24 -20.62 9.37 -19.49
N GLY A 25 -20.33 10.11 -18.41
CA GLY A 25 -21.33 10.65 -17.47
C GLY A 25 -21.16 10.30 -15.99
N GLN A 26 -20.20 9.48 -15.56
CA GLN A 26 -19.97 9.28 -14.12
C GLN A 26 -19.15 10.42 -13.53
N SER A 27 -19.86 11.36 -12.89
CA SER A 27 -19.27 12.36 -12.00
C SER A 27 -18.59 11.68 -10.81
N GLY A 28 -17.34 12.05 -10.50
CA GLY A 28 -16.62 11.53 -9.35
C GLY A 28 -15.43 12.40 -8.97
N HIS A 29 -14.85 12.09 -7.83
CA HIS A 29 -13.64 12.70 -7.27
C HIS A 29 -12.47 11.73 -7.41
N HIS A 30 -11.32 12.27 -7.80
CA HIS A 30 -10.06 11.54 -7.80
C HIS A 30 -9.28 11.94 -6.56
N LEU A 31 -8.84 10.95 -5.78
CA LEU A 31 -8.11 11.17 -4.53
C LEU A 31 -6.80 10.39 -4.56
N ALA A 32 -5.76 10.93 -3.95
CA ALA A 32 -4.56 10.19 -3.61
C ALA A 32 -4.51 9.93 -2.11
N LEU A 33 -4.15 8.73 -1.70
CA LEU A 33 -3.95 8.36 -0.31
C LEU A 33 -2.51 7.88 -0.11
N ILE A 34 -1.82 8.49 0.85
CA ILE A 34 -0.38 8.29 1.09
C ILE A 34 -0.11 7.86 2.53
N ASP A 35 0.63 6.76 2.75
CA ASP A 35 1.17 6.40 4.07
C ASP A 35 2.44 7.19 4.38
N VAL A 36 2.24 8.37 4.97
CA VAL A 36 3.33 9.28 5.35
C VAL A 36 4.24 8.68 6.42
N GLY A 37 3.75 7.73 7.20
CA GLY A 37 4.49 7.13 8.31
C GLY A 37 5.61 6.17 7.88
N GLN A 38 5.65 5.74 6.61
CA GLN A 38 6.67 4.79 6.14
C GLN A 38 8.00 5.44 5.77
N VAL A 39 8.00 6.73 5.44
CA VAL A 39 9.19 7.42 4.94
C VAL A 39 9.51 8.59 5.85
N SER A 40 10.68 8.51 6.50
CA SER A 40 11.16 9.58 7.35
C SER A 40 11.27 10.90 6.59
N GLY A 41 10.72 11.97 7.16
CA GLY A 41 10.73 13.29 6.54
C GLY A 41 9.70 13.53 5.43
N LEU A 42 8.89 12.53 5.06
CA LEU A 42 7.95 12.65 3.93
C LEU A 42 6.87 13.70 4.20
N ALA A 43 6.35 13.79 5.43
CA ALA A 43 5.39 14.82 5.83
C ALA A 43 5.90 16.23 5.53
N GLN A 44 7.15 16.52 5.93
CA GLN A 44 7.78 17.83 5.73
C GLN A 44 8.07 18.10 4.26
N ARG A 45 8.40 17.06 3.47
CA ARG A 45 8.59 17.19 2.02
C ARG A 45 7.27 17.49 1.30
N LEU A 46 6.18 16.83 1.67
CA LEU A 46 4.85 17.06 1.10
C LEU A 46 4.35 18.49 1.36
N GLN A 47 4.62 19.05 2.54
CA GLN A 47 4.28 20.44 2.88
C GLN A 47 4.95 21.49 1.97
N ARG A 48 6.03 21.14 1.27
CA ARG A 48 6.74 22.04 0.35
C ARG A 48 6.18 22.01 -1.06
N LEU A 49 5.36 21.03 -1.39
CA LEU A 49 4.67 20.98 -2.67
C LEU A 49 3.42 21.86 -2.63
N PRO A 50 3.08 22.53 -3.74
CA PRO A 50 1.79 23.22 -3.88
C PRO A 50 0.68 22.18 -4.08
N LEU A 51 0.41 21.40 -3.04
CA LEU A 51 -0.63 20.39 -3.08
C LEU A 51 -2.01 21.06 -3.02
N PRO A 52 -3.02 20.45 -3.68
CA PRO A 52 -4.42 20.80 -3.48
C PRO A 52 -4.87 20.50 -2.05
N ALA A 53 -6.18 20.60 -1.80
CA ALA A 53 -6.76 20.30 -0.49
C ALA A 53 -6.34 18.90 0.00
N SER A 54 -5.90 18.83 1.25
CA SER A 54 -5.44 17.60 1.89
C SER A 54 -5.95 17.48 3.32
N TRP A 55 -6.10 16.24 3.78
CA TRP A 55 -6.65 15.89 5.09
C TRP A 55 -5.83 14.79 5.76
N CYS A 56 -5.63 14.91 7.07
CA CYS A 56 -5.00 13.88 7.88
C CYS A 56 -6.04 12.84 8.30
N LEU A 57 -5.81 11.58 7.95
CA LEU A 57 -6.72 10.50 8.27
C LEU A 57 -6.95 10.30 9.79
N TYR A 58 -5.93 10.45 10.62
CA TYR A 58 -6.04 10.25 12.06
C TYR A 58 -6.61 11.44 12.83
N GLU A 59 -6.86 12.56 12.16
CA GLU A 59 -7.47 13.74 12.75
C GLU A 59 -8.88 13.42 13.29
N ASP A 60 -9.15 13.84 14.53
CA ASP A 60 -10.41 13.57 15.24
C ASP A 60 -10.77 12.08 15.40
N THR A 61 -9.75 11.20 15.41
CA THR A 61 -9.93 9.75 15.63
C THR A 61 -9.24 9.28 16.92
N PHE A 62 -9.42 8.00 17.27
CA PHE A 62 -8.68 7.39 18.38
C PHE A 62 -7.15 7.35 18.13
N ALA A 63 -6.71 7.47 16.87
CA ALA A 63 -5.31 7.47 16.48
C ALA A 63 -4.68 8.88 16.44
N HIS A 64 -5.36 9.93 16.93
CA HIS A 64 -4.89 11.32 16.86
C HIS A 64 -3.50 11.55 17.47
N ASN A 65 -3.12 10.77 18.49
CA ASN A 65 -1.78 10.85 19.10
C ASN A 65 -0.65 10.47 18.12
N ALA A 66 -0.97 9.77 17.04
CA ALA A 66 -0.05 9.44 15.95
C ALA A 66 -0.19 10.37 14.74
N LYS A 67 -0.71 11.61 14.90
CA LYS A 67 -0.93 12.56 13.79
C LYS A 67 0.29 12.79 12.90
N ALA A 68 1.51 12.77 13.47
CA ALA A 68 2.75 12.91 12.71
C ALA A 68 3.00 11.77 11.70
N LEU A 69 2.38 10.61 11.92
CA LEU A 69 2.42 9.44 11.06
C LEU A 69 1.08 9.21 10.34
N SER A 70 0.17 10.19 10.41
CA SER A 70 -1.16 10.06 9.80
C SER A 70 -1.03 9.94 8.29
N PRO A 71 -1.71 8.96 7.66
CA PRO A 71 -1.91 9.00 6.24
C PRO A 71 -2.55 10.32 5.78
N LEU A 72 -2.18 10.76 4.59
CA LEU A 72 -2.72 11.96 3.95
C LEU A 72 -3.64 11.57 2.80
N LEU A 73 -4.85 12.13 2.81
CA LEU A 73 -5.78 12.11 1.70
C LEU A 73 -5.65 13.43 0.95
N ILE A 74 -5.45 13.40 -0.36
CA ILE A 74 -5.25 14.57 -1.22
C ILE A 74 -6.30 14.52 -2.33
N GLU A 75 -7.04 15.61 -2.54
CA GLU A 75 -7.95 15.71 -3.68
C GLU A 75 -7.19 16.07 -4.94
N LEU A 76 -7.26 15.23 -5.97
CA LEU A 76 -6.60 15.48 -7.24
C LEU A 76 -7.45 16.40 -8.12
N SER A 77 -6.79 17.17 -8.99
CA SER A 77 -7.48 18.04 -9.94
C SER A 77 -8.44 17.22 -10.83
N PRO A 78 -9.63 17.75 -11.16
CA PRO A 78 -10.48 17.14 -12.17
C PRO A 78 -9.87 17.27 -13.58
N GLU A 79 -8.89 18.16 -13.77
CA GLU A 79 -8.14 18.27 -15.01
C GLU A 79 -7.05 17.21 -15.06
N PHE A 80 -7.14 16.30 -16.04
CA PHE A 80 -6.24 15.15 -16.17
C PHE A 80 -4.75 15.52 -16.15
N GLY A 81 -4.34 16.52 -16.95
CA GLY A 81 -2.92 16.91 -17.05
C GLY A 81 -2.33 17.38 -15.72
N GLN A 82 -3.13 18.11 -14.93
CA GLN A 82 -2.74 18.54 -13.58
C GLN A 82 -2.70 17.37 -12.61
N ALA A 83 -3.71 16.49 -12.63
CA ALA A 83 -3.74 15.31 -11.76
C ALA A 83 -2.55 14.37 -12.02
N LEU A 84 -2.24 14.13 -13.29
CA LEU A 84 -1.09 13.34 -13.73
C LEU A 84 0.22 13.93 -13.20
N THR A 85 0.38 15.26 -13.32
CA THR A 85 1.55 15.97 -12.79
C THR A 85 1.65 15.82 -11.27
N THR A 86 0.55 16.01 -10.55
CA THR A 86 0.53 15.87 -9.08
C THR A 86 0.89 14.45 -8.66
N VAL A 87 0.27 13.42 -9.23
CA VAL A 87 0.58 12.04 -8.82
C VAL A 87 2.00 11.63 -9.21
N GLY A 88 2.53 12.12 -10.34
CA GLY A 88 3.95 11.93 -10.68
C GLY A 88 4.90 12.53 -9.64
N GLN A 89 4.62 13.75 -9.17
CA GLN A 89 5.37 14.37 -8.08
C GLN A 89 5.25 13.59 -6.76
N LEU A 90 4.06 13.07 -6.45
CA LEU A 90 3.83 12.26 -5.25
C LEU A 90 4.60 10.93 -5.32
N ASP A 91 4.60 10.25 -6.47
CA ASP A 91 5.32 8.98 -6.67
C ASP A 91 6.84 9.15 -6.53
N GLU A 92 7.39 10.20 -7.14
CA GLU A 92 8.81 10.56 -7.00
C GLU A 92 9.17 10.88 -5.54
N LEU A 93 8.31 11.63 -4.83
CA LEU A 93 8.51 11.91 -3.40
C LEU A 93 8.48 10.65 -2.54
N CYS A 94 7.61 9.70 -2.88
CA CYS A 94 7.53 8.40 -2.24
C CYS A 94 8.71 7.48 -2.60
N SER A 95 9.61 7.93 -3.48
CA SER A 95 10.74 7.14 -3.98
C SER A 95 10.30 5.80 -4.54
N HIS A 96 9.12 5.77 -5.17
CA HIS A 96 8.55 4.57 -5.74
C HIS A 96 8.40 3.46 -4.67
N LEU A 97 7.94 3.82 -3.47
CA LEU A 97 7.54 2.87 -2.44
C LEU A 97 6.03 2.57 -2.56
N PRO A 98 5.58 1.38 -2.13
CA PRO A 98 4.17 0.97 -2.15
C PRO A 98 3.38 1.65 -1.02
N ILE A 99 3.34 2.98 -1.05
CA ILE A 99 2.75 3.83 0.00
C ILE A 99 1.80 4.88 -0.57
N LEU A 100 1.55 4.83 -1.88
CA LEU A 100 0.69 5.74 -2.62
C LEU A 100 -0.39 4.93 -3.35
N SER A 101 -1.64 5.32 -3.18
CA SER A 101 -2.78 4.77 -3.90
C SER A 101 -3.64 5.87 -4.49
N VAL A 102 -4.35 5.54 -5.58
CA VAL A 102 -5.25 6.45 -6.28
C VAL A 102 -6.67 5.90 -6.19
N ILE A 103 -7.63 6.75 -5.86
CA ILE A 103 -9.02 6.37 -5.61
C ILE A 103 -9.91 7.20 -6.52
N HIS A 104 -10.89 6.54 -7.14
CA HIS A 104 -11.99 7.20 -7.85
C HIS A 104 -13.30 6.85 -7.14
N THR A 105 -14.01 7.87 -6.67
CA THR A 105 -15.23 7.71 -5.85
C THR A 105 -16.27 8.77 -6.22
N PRO A 106 -17.57 8.47 -6.21
CA PRO A 106 -18.62 9.48 -6.40
C PRO A 106 -18.77 10.39 -5.17
N TRP A 107 -18.09 10.09 -4.05
CA TRP A 107 -18.22 10.86 -2.83
C TRP A 107 -17.26 12.04 -2.74
N PRO A 108 -17.70 13.18 -2.18
CA PRO A 108 -16.80 14.28 -1.86
C PRO A 108 -15.68 13.85 -0.89
N PRO A 109 -14.50 14.48 -0.95
CA PRO A 109 -13.35 14.12 -0.13
C PRO A 109 -13.66 14.03 1.37
N ALA A 110 -14.45 14.98 1.91
CA ALA A 110 -14.83 15.00 3.32
C ALA A 110 -15.75 13.84 3.74
N GLN A 111 -16.53 13.28 2.81
CA GLN A 111 -17.34 12.10 3.07
C GLN A 111 -16.50 10.84 2.98
N TRP A 112 -15.62 10.75 1.97
CA TRP A 112 -14.68 9.64 1.83
C TRP A 112 -13.68 9.55 3.00
N LEU A 113 -13.17 10.69 3.48
CA LEU A 113 -12.33 10.75 4.67
C LEU A 113 -13.01 10.11 5.87
N ARG A 114 -14.26 10.50 6.16
CA ARG A 114 -15.05 9.94 7.26
C ARG A 114 -15.25 8.43 7.12
N HIS A 115 -15.47 7.95 5.90
CA HIS A 115 -15.53 6.52 5.61
C HIS A 115 -14.24 5.80 5.96
N LEU A 116 -13.09 6.28 5.45
CA LEU A 116 -11.79 5.71 5.80
C LEU A 116 -11.52 5.74 7.31
N GLN A 117 -11.97 6.79 8.01
CA GLN A 117 -11.84 6.88 9.48
C GLN A 117 -12.63 5.79 10.20
N THR A 118 -13.80 5.37 9.69
CA THR A 118 -14.55 4.24 10.27
C THR A 118 -13.82 2.89 10.10
N LEU A 119 -12.94 2.80 9.10
CA LEU A 119 -12.17 1.59 8.79
C LEU A 119 -10.84 1.51 9.56
N LEU A 120 -10.48 2.51 10.38
CA LEU A 120 -9.22 2.50 11.12
C LEU A 120 -9.12 1.37 12.16
N ARG A 121 -10.22 0.68 12.46
CA ARG A 121 -10.24 -0.47 13.36
C ARG A 121 -10.52 -1.75 12.61
N ILE A 122 -9.72 -2.76 12.90
CA ILE A 122 -9.96 -4.13 12.49
C ILE A 122 -9.92 -5.04 13.73
N GLU A 123 -10.89 -5.95 13.85
CA GLU A 123 -10.95 -6.92 14.94
C GLU A 123 -10.43 -8.28 14.44
N MET A 124 -9.47 -8.85 15.17
CA MET A 124 -8.92 -10.20 14.96
C MET A 124 -8.82 -10.87 16.33
N ASP A 125 -9.35 -12.09 16.46
CA ASP A 125 -9.43 -12.84 17.72
C ASP A 125 -9.97 -12.02 18.93
N GLY A 126 -10.95 -11.15 18.69
CA GLY A 126 -11.55 -10.30 19.72
C GLY A 126 -10.67 -9.12 20.18
N VAL A 127 -9.52 -8.90 19.54
CA VAL A 127 -8.62 -7.77 19.78
C VAL A 127 -8.78 -6.75 18.66
N GLU A 128 -8.94 -5.47 19.02
CA GLU A 128 -8.96 -4.37 18.05
C GLU A 128 -7.53 -3.90 17.73
N TYR A 129 -7.24 -3.79 16.43
CA TYR A 129 -5.98 -3.27 15.91
C TYR A 129 -6.22 -2.00 15.08
N LEU A 130 -5.22 -1.11 15.04
CA LEU A 130 -5.19 0.00 14.09
C LEU A 130 -4.88 -0.56 12.69
N TRP A 131 -5.84 -0.49 11.78
CA TRP A 131 -5.64 -0.95 10.41
C TRP A 131 -4.89 0.08 9.58
N ARG A 132 -3.71 -0.30 9.07
CA ARG A 132 -2.85 0.52 8.21
C ARG A 132 -3.35 0.56 6.77
N LEU A 133 -4.51 1.19 6.54
CA LEU A 133 -5.17 1.19 5.23
C LEU A 133 -4.40 1.92 4.11
N ALA A 134 -3.43 2.77 4.45
CA ALA A 134 -2.61 3.49 3.46
C ALA A 134 -1.34 2.71 3.06
N ASP A 135 -0.97 1.68 3.81
CA ASP A 135 0.06 0.73 3.40
C ASP A 135 -0.53 -0.13 2.28
N THR A 136 -0.06 0.04 1.03
CA THR A 136 -0.72 -0.60 -0.10
C THR A 136 -0.52 -2.12 -0.11
N GLN A 137 0.53 -2.62 0.54
CA GLN A 137 0.75 -4.06 0.68
C GLN A 137 -0.21 -4.66 1.70
N MET A 138 -0.39 -3.99 2.85
CA MET A 138 -1.39 -4.37 3.84
C MET A 138 -2.80 -4.29 3.26
N LEU A 139 -3.10 -3.23 2.51
CA LEU A 139 -4.39 -3.05 1.84
C LEU A 139 -4.66 -4.18 0.83
N GLN A 140 -3.67 -4.52 -0.01
CA GLN A 140 -3.77 -5.64 -0.96
C GLN A 140 -3.97 -6.98 -0.25
N ALA A 141 -3.18 -7.26 0.78
CA ALA A 141 -3.26 -8.49 1.55
C ALA A 141 -4.65 -8.62 2.20
N THR A 142 -5.14 -7.53 2.79
CA THR A 142 -6.49 -7.47 3.37
C THR A 142 -7.55 -7.73 2.30
N ALA A 143 -7.52 -7.01 1.18
CA ALA A 143 -8.47 -7.19 0.09
C ALA A 143 -8.59 -8.64 -0.40
N SER A 144 -7.48 -9.39 -0.39
CA SER A 144 -7.43 -10.79 -0.83
C SER A 144 -8.10 -11.78 0.13
N VAL A 145 -8.32 -11.40 1.39
CA VAL A 145 -8.93 -12.26 2.43
C VAL A 145 -10.36 -11.89 2.75
N LEU A 146 -10.81 -10.68 2.39
CA LEU A 146 -12.18 -10.24 2.60
C LEU A 146 -13.18 -11.03 1.75
N ASN A 147 -14.34 -11.31 2.33
CA ASN A 147 -15.50 -11.79 1.58
C ASN A 147 -16.21 -10.63 0.86
N GLU A 148 -17.21 -10.94 0.02
CA GLU A 148 -17.91 -9.93 -0.79
C GLU A 148 -18.58 -8.82 0.05
N GLU A 149 -19.15 -9.17 1.21
CA GLU A 149 -19.79 -8.20 2.10
C GLU A 149 -18.77 -7.23 2.70
N GLN A 150 -17.66 -7.77 3.23
CA GLN A 150 -16.56 -6.96 3.76
C GLN A 150 -15.89 -6.13 2.67
N GLN A 151 -15.75 -6.65 1.45
CA GLN A 151 -15.27 -5.87 0.31
C GLN A 151 -16.21 -4.71 0.00
N GLY A 152 -17.53 -4.93 0.04
CA GLY A 152 -18.54 -3.86 -0.09
C GLY A 152 -18.49 -2.83 1.04
N MET A 153 -18.12 -3.23 2.27
CA MET A 153 -17.90 -2.31 3.38
C MET A 153 -16.64 -1.46 3.20
N VAL A 154 -15.53 -2.06 2.73
CA VAL A 154 -14.25 -1.35 2.59
C VAL A 154 -14.23 -0.49 1.32
N PHE A 155 -14.59 -1.10 0.19
CA PHE A 155 -14.42 -0.53 -1.15
C PHE A 155 -15.74 -0.09 -1.81
N GLY A 156 -16.91 -0.42 -1.24
CA GLY A 156 -18.18 -0.30 -1.96
C GLY A 156 -18.58 1.08 -2.48
N PRO A 157 -18.15 2.24 -1.90
CA PRO A 157 -18.43 3.52 -2.54
C PRO A 157 -17.47 3.85 -3.68
N CYS A 158 -16.29 3.23 -3.80
CA CYS A 158 -15.33 3.60 -4.84
C CYS A 158 -15.61 2.86 -6.16
N HIS A 159 -15.51 3.60 -7.28
CA HIS A 159 -15.50 3.02 -8.62
C HIS A 159 -14.19 2.26 -8.87
N ALA A 160 -13.09 2.78 -8.33
CA ALA A 160 -11.77 2.19 -8.44
C ALA A 160 -10.88 2.60 -7.27
N TRP A 161 -9.96 1.71 -6.89
CA TRP A 161 -8.91 1.96 -5.93
C TRP A 161 -7.65 1.27 -6.43
N TRP A 162 -6.80 2.05 -7.09
CA TRP A 162 -5.57 1.58 -7.68
C TRP A 162 -4.43 1.65 -6.68
N ILE A 163 -3.69 0.54 -6.64
CA ILE A 163 -2.41 0.44 -5.95
C ILE A 163 -1.40 -0.12 -6.93
N VAL A 164 -0.13 -0.07 -6.54
CA VAL A 164 0.89 -0.90 -7.17
C VAL A 164 1.36 -1.92 -6.16
N SER A 165 1.33 -3.17 -6.60
CA SER A 165 1.75 -4.30 -5.80
C SER A 165 3.28 -4.38 -5.71
N ALA A 166 3.75 -5.24 -4.81
CA ALA A 166 5.18 -5.47 -4.62
C ALA A 166 5.95 -5.79 -5.91
N ASP A 167 5.34 -6.48 -6.88
CA ASP A 167 5.97 -6.82 -8.17
C ASP A 167 5.99 -5.65 -9.18
N GLY A 168 5.51 -4.47 -8.79
CA GLY A 168 5.41 -3.29 -9.66
C GLY A 168 4.17 -3.29 -10.55
N SER A 169 3.29 -4.30 -10.47
CA SER A 169 2.07 -4.32 -11.28
C SER A 169 0.97 -3.43 -10.68
N LEU A 170 0.26 -2.72 -11.57
CA LEU A 170 -0.92 -1.93 -11.19
C LEU A 170 -2.10 -2.87 -10.91
N LYS A 171 -2.74 -2.70 -9.74
CA LYS A 171 -3.94 -3.46 -9.36
C LYS A 171 -5.07 -2.53 -8.94
N ASN A 172 -6.28 -2.80 -9.43
CA ASN A 172 -7.49 -2.20 -8.91
C ASN A 172 -8.09 -3.12 -7.85
N LEU A 173 -8.24 -2.62 -6.62
CA LEU A 173 -8.81 -3.36 -5.49
C LEU A 173 -10.32 -3.16 -5.33
N ALA A 174 -10.89 -2.16 -6.00
CA ALA A 174 -12.33 -1.92 -5.90
C ALA A 174 -13.10 -3.07 -6.54
N CYS A 175 -14.20 -3.45 -5.88
CA CYS A 175 -15.16 -4.41 -6.41
C CYS A 175 -16.47 -3.65 -6.72
N PRO A 176 -16.61 -3.07 -7.92
CA PRO A 176 -17.77 -2.22 -8.26
C PRO A 176 -19.11 -2.97 -8.26
N THR A 177 -19.08 -4.30 -8.24
CA THR A 177 -20.27 -5.16 -8.19
C THR A 177 -20.75 -5.46 -6.77
N ALA A 178 -19.93 -5.20 -5.74
CA ALA A 178 -20.33 -5.44 -4.36
C ALA A 178 -21.33 -4.34 -3.93
N PRO A 179 -22.53 -4.70 -3.45
CA PRO A 179 -23.49 -3.71 -2.99
C PRO A 179 -22.89 -2.95 -1.80
N TYR A 180 -22.79 -1.63 -1.95
CA TYR A 180 -22.29 -0.77 -0.88
C TYR A 180 -23.10 -0.94 0.40
N ARG A 181 -22.40 -1.08 1.54
CA ARG A 181 -22.98 -1.02 2.87
C ARG A 181 -22.18 -0.08 3.75
N MET A 182 -22.86 0.90 4.35
CA MET A 182 -22.27 1.69 5.43
C MET A 182 -21.75 0.74 6.51
N PRO A 183 -20.47 0.86 6.92
CA PRO A 183 -19.96 0.10 8.04
C PRO A 183 -20.79 0.45 9.27
N SER A 184 -21.64 -0.48 9.70
CA SER A 184 -22.40 -0.37 10.95
C SER A 184 -21.63 -0.96 12.13
N GLN A 185 -20.54 -1.68 11.84
CA GLN A 185 -19.71 -2.42 12.78
C GLN A 185 -18.25 -2.36 12.33
N THR A 186 -17.34 -2.56 13.27
CA THR A 186 -15.90 -2.75 13.03
C THR A 186 -15.67 -3.90 12.06
N LEU A 187 -14.73 -3.76 11.13
CA LEU A 187 -14.34 -4.86 10.24
C LEU A 187 -13.76 -6.00 11.08
N ARG A 188 -14.42 -7.15 11.09
CA ARG A 188 -13.98 -8.32 11.84
C ARG A 188 -13.49 -9.41 10.90
N LEU A 189 -12.29 -9.92 11.14
CA LEU A 189 -11.77 -11.09 10.44
C LEU A 189 -12.04 -12.35 11.25
N ASP A 190 -12.48 -13.41 10.59
CA ASP A 190 -12.51 -14.73 11.21
C ASP A 190 -11.10 -15.35 11.28
N ALA A 191 -10.94 -16.43 12.04
CA ALA A 191 -9.65 -17.09 12.24
C ALA A 191 -8.99 -17.59 10.94
N HIS A 192 -9.79 -17.90 9.91
CA HIS A 192 -9.27 -18.31 8.61
C HIS A 192 -8.78 -17.09 7.81
N GLN A 193 -9.52 -15.99 7.82
CA GLN A 193 -9.11 -14.72 7.20
C GLN A 193 -7.86 -14.14 7.86
N GLU A 194 -7.78 -14.17 9.19
CA GLU A 194 -6.61 -13.76 9.96
C GLU A 194 -5.38 -14.56 9.55
N ARG A 195 -5.47 -15.89 9.55
CA ARG A 195 -4.36 -16.76 9.12
C ARG A 195 -3.91 -16.43 7.70
N ARG A 196 -4.85 -16.23 6.77
CA ARG A 196 -4.53 -15.85 5.39
C ARG A 196 -3.89 -14.46 5.30
N LEU A 197 -4.31 -13.51 6.14
CA LEU A 197 -3.73 -12.17 6.20
C LEU A 197 -2.29 -12.21 6.70
N LEU A 198 -2.03 -12.94 7.78
CA LEU A 198 -0.68 -13.16 8.30
C LEU A 198 0.23 -13.81 7.23
N GLN A 199 -0.26 -14.83 6.54
CA GLN A 199 0.47 -15.46 5.45
C GLN A 199 0.75 -14.51 4.27
N ALA A 200 -0.24 -13.70 3.89
CA ALA A 200 -0.12 -12.75 2.78
C ALA A 200 0.82 -11.58 3.11
N THR A 201 0.93 -11.19 4.38
CA THR A 201 1.78 -10.08 4.83
C THR A 201 3.19 -10.51 5.22
N ALA A 202 3.44 -11.81 5.46
CA ALA A 202 4.73 -12.34 5.87
C ALA A 202 5.92 -11.92 4.98
N PRO A 203 5.84 -11.93 3.63
CA PRO A 203 6.95 -11.46 2.79
C PRO A 203 7.30 -9.99 3.03
N HIS A 204 6.29 -9.14 3.28
CA HIS A 204 6.50 -7.72 3.52
C HIS A 204 7.12 -7.47 4.90
N ALA A 205 6.68 -8.22 5.92
CA ALA A 205 7.27 -8.19 7.25
C ALA A 205 8.74 -8.59 7.22
N LEU A 206 9.06 -9.70 6.54
CA LEU A 206 10.43 -10.19 6.37
C LEU A 206 11.31 -9.17 5.63
N ALA A 207 10.85 -8.65 4.49
CA ALA A 207 11.59 -7.63 3.75
C ALA A 207 11.84 -6.36 4.59
N SER A 208 10.87 -5.95 5.41
CA SER A 208 11.01 -4.81 6.31
C SER A 208 12.09 -5.05 7.38
N GLN A 209 12.11 -6.24 7.98
CA GLN A 209 13.13 -6.62 8.95
C GLN A 209 14.52 -6.67 8.32
N LEU A 210 14.67 -7.27 7.14
CA LEU A 210 15.95 -7.30 6.42
C LEU A 210 16.46 -5.88 6.10
N ARG A 211 15.59 -4.96 5.66
CA ARG A 211 15.97 -3.55 5.47
C ARG A 211 16.49 -2.89 6.75
N SER A 212 15.91 -3.24 7.90
CA SER A 212 16.36 -2.68 9.20
C SER A 212 17.70 -3.25 9.66
N MET A 213 18.07 -4.43 9.16
CA MET A 213 19.32 -5.11 9.51
C MET A 213 20.48 -4.70 8.60
N ASP A 214 20.22 -4.34 7.34
CA ASP A 214 21.26 -4.02 6.36
C ASP A 214 20.86 -2.94 5.35
N MET A 215 21.68 -1.90 5.31
CA MET A 215 21.51 -0.79 4.37
C MET A 215 21.77 -1.22 2.92
N ASP A 216 22.59 -2.24 2.68
CA ASP A 216 22.83 -2.74 1.34
C ASP A 216 21.60 -3.45 0.77
N PHE A 217 20.86 -4.21 1.59
CA PHE A 217 19.57 -4.78 1.18
C PHE A 217 18.58 -3.68 0.75
N GLN A 218 18.56 -2.57 1.48
CA GLN A 218 17.71 -1.42 1.18
C GLN A 218 18.12 -0.68 -0.10
N THR A 219 19.43 -0.53 -0.35
CA THR A 219 19.94 0.37 -1.40
C THR A 219 20.31 -0.33 -2.70
N LYS A 220 20.69 -1.62 -2.67
CA LYS A 220 21.11 -2.39 -3.85
C LYS A 220 19.95 -3.10 -4.56
N LEU A 221 18.85 -3.35 -3.85
CA LEU A 221 17.66 -3.99 -4.41
C LEU A 221 16.52 -2.99 -4.51
N SER A 222 15.80 -3.01 -5.64
CA SER A 222 14.50 -2.36 -5.75
C SER A 222 13.49 -2.99 -4.78
N HIS A 223 12.41 -2.28 -4.46
CA HIS A 223 11.35 -2.81 -3.59
C HIS A 223 10.76 -4.13 -4.13
N ALA A 224 10.64 -4.27 -5.44
CA ALA A 224 10.16 -5.49 -6.07
C ALA A 224 11.13 -6.65 -5.91
N GLU A 225 12.43 -6.39 -6.06
CA GLU A 225 13.47 -7.40 -5.82
C GLU A 225 13.51 -7.82 -4.35
N GLN A 226 13.39 -6.88 -3.41
CA GLN A 226 13.31 -7.17 -1.98
C GLN A 226 12.10 -8.06 -1.65
N SER A 227 10.94 -7.72 -2.23
CA SER A 227 9.70 -8.48 -2.00
C SER A 227 9.79 -9.89 -2.58
N ARG A 228 10.32 -10.03 -3.81
CA ARG A 228 10.56 -11.34 -4.43
C ARG A 228 11.56 -12.17 -3.63
N PHE A 229 12.65 -11.57 -3.18
CA PHE A 229 13.64 -12.22 -2.33
C PHE A 229 12.99 -12.77 -1.05
N ALA A 230 12.16 -11.97 -0.38
CA ALA A 230 11.46 -12.41 0.82
C ALA A 230 10.45 -13.55 0.55
N MET A 231 9.71 -13.48 -0.57
CA MET A 231 8.82 -14.58 -0.99
C MET A 231 9.59 -15.88 -1.24
N ASP A 232 10.71 -15.80 -1.96
CA ASP A 232 11.57 -16.95 -2.25
C ASP A 232 12.17 -17.54 -0.96
N CYS A 233 12.54 -16.71 0.01
CA CYS A 233 13.03 -17.16 1.30
C CYS A 233 11.95 -17.91 2.07
N ILE A 234 10.73 -17.37 2.15
CA ILE A 234 9.62 -18.04 2.83
C ILE A 234 9.28 -19.37 2.16
N ALA A 235 9.27 -19.43 0.82
CA ALA A 235 9.00 -20.67 0.10
C ALA A 235 10.04 -21.75 0.43
N LYS A 236 11.34 -21.42 0.35
CA LYS A 236 12.44 -22.36 0.64
C LYS A 236 12.52 -22.76 2.11
N ALA A 237 12.33 -21.82 3.04
CA ALA A 237 12.31 -22.10 4.47
C ALA A 237 11.21 -23.12 4.82
N ARG A 238 10.03 -23.00 4.19
CA ARG A 238 8.94 -23.98 4.36
C ARG A 238 9.24 -25.36 3.77
N GLU A 239 9.99 -25.44 2.67
CA GLU A 239 10.50 -26.72 2.15
C GLU A 239 11.47 -27.39 3.13
N GLU A 240 12.15 -26.60 3.96
CA GLU A 240 13.03 -27.03 5.05
C GLU A 240 12.31 -27.18 6.42
N PHE A 241 10.98 -27.05 6.45
CA PHE A 241 10.13 -27.09 7.66
C PHE A 241 10.46 -26.03 8.73
N ILE A 242 10.98 -24.87 8.29
CA ILE A 242 11.21 -23.72 9.14
C ILE A 242 9.94 -22.87 9.16
N ASP A 243 9.19 -22.95 10.25
CA ASP A 243 7.92 -22.24 10.44
C ASP A 243 7.98 -21.14 11.51
N GLU A 244 9.04 -21.08 12.33
CA GLU A 244 9.20 -20.05 13.35
C GLU A 244 9.74 -18.73 12.77
N ASP A 245 9.07 -17.61 13.07
CA ASP A 245 9.43 -16.29 12.52
C ASP A 245 10.90 -15.90 12.79
N SER A 246 11.42 -16.19 13.99
CA SER A 246 12.83 -15.90 14.32
C SER A 246 13.82 -16.73 13.51
N GLU A 247 13.49 -17.99 13.22
CA GLU A 247 14.31 -18.86 12.41
C GLU A 247 14.27 -18.45 10.94
N LEU A 248 13.08 -18.09 10.44
CA LEU A 248 12.90 -17.56 9.08
C LEU A 248 13.74 -16.32 8.82
N VAL A 249 13.79 -15.37 9.76
CA VAL A 249 14.61 -14.16 9.64
C VAL A 249 16.10 -14.49 9.61
N SER A 250 16.56 -15.33 10.53
CA SER A 250 17.95 -15.77 10.57
C SER A 250 18.36 -16.50 9.28
N TRP A 251 17.48 -17.35 8.77
CA TRP A 251 17.67 -18.08 7.52
C TRP A 251 17.76 -17.11 6.32
N ALA A 252 16.80 -16.20 6.19
CA ALA A 252 16.74 -15.22 5.10
C ALA A 252 17.94 -14.26 5.13
N TRP A 253 18.38 -13.88 6.34
CA TRP A 253 19.59 -13.10 6.54
C TRP A 253 20.84 -13.83 6.04
N SER A 254 21.00 -15.11 6.40
CA SER A 254 22.11 -15.94 5.89
C SER A 254 22.07 -16.08 4.36
N ALA A 255 20.87 -16.27 3.79
CA ALA A 255 20.68 -16.33 2.34
C ALA A 255 21.09 -15.01 1.66
N TRP A 256 20.75 -13.87 2.25
CA TRP A 256 21.13 -12.55 1.75
C TRP A 256 22.65 -12.34 1.79
N GLN A 257 23.30 -12.66 2.91
CA GLN A 257 24.76 -12.55 3.03
C GLN A 257 25.50 -13.40 1.99
N LYS A 258 25.00 -14.60 1.70
CA LYS A 258 25.56 -15.45 0.62
C LYS A 258 25.36 -14.80 -0.75
N ALA A 259 24.17 -14.28 -1.04
CA ALA A 259 23.88 -13.62 -2.31
C ALA A 259 24.76 -12.38 -2.56
N GLN A 260 25.15 -11.65 -1.51
CA GLN A 260 26.05 -10.50 -1.64
C GLN A 260 27.46 -10.87 -2.14
N ILE A 261 27.94 -12.08 -1.82
CA ILE A 261 29.27 -12.56 -2.25
C ILE A 261 29.30 -12.77 -3.78
N ASP A 262 28.15 -13.09 -4.37
CA ASP A 262 28.02 -13.39 -5.80
C ASP A 262 27.72 -12.16 -6.67
N ILE A 263 27.48 -10.98 -6.07
CA ILE A 263 27.26 -9.74 -6.82
C ILE A 263 28.64 -9.22 -7.29
N PRO A 264 28.90 -9.11 -8.60
CA PRO A 264 30.15 -8.54 -9.10
C PRO A 264 30.33 -7.13 -8.53
N GLN A 265 31.42 -6.92 -7.78
CA GLN A 265 31.79 -5.58 -7.32
C GLN A 265 31.98 -4.70 -8.56
N ALA A 266 31.21 -3.61 -8.67
CA ALA A 266 31.43 -2.63 -9.72
C ALA A 266 32.88 -2.13 -9.61
N PRO A 267 33.65 -2.05 -10.72
CA PRO A 267 35.04 -1.65 -10.65
C PRO A 267 35.14 -0.26 -10.03
N SER A 268 35.95 -0.15 -8.98
CA SER A 268 36.27 1.12 -8.32
C SER A 268 36.89 2.06 -9.35
N HIS A 269 36.18 3.14 -9.69
CA HIS A 269 36.70 4.23 -10.53
C HIS A 269 37.53 5.20 -9.71
#